data_AF-A0A1V5UWS5-F1
#
_entry.id   AF-A0A1V5UWS5-F1
#
_cell.length_a   1.000
_cell.length_b   1.000
_cell.length_c   1.000
_cell.angle_alpha   90.00
_cell.angle_beta   90.00
_cell.angle_gamma   90.00
#
_symmetry.space_group_name_H-M   'P 1'
#
loop_
_entity.id
_entity.type
_entity.pdbx_description
1 polymer ?
#
loop_
_entity_poly.entity_id
_entity_poly.type
_entity_poly.pdbx_seq_one_letter_code
_entity_poly.pdbx_strand_id
1 'polypeptide(L)'
;MILTKYFKKRFFQLFRGINYENCSEWSILPETQFGGCHGKMDEKFTQAVDRIVREDARYHPDAYEFINEAVSFTVKKLARTGKPRGARHISGGELVSGTMDLAVEQFGPLAPDVLENWGIRCGNDVGNIVYNMIGVELLSASPEDSRSDFDCHPELIRELRIRMGSPSDFPKPSDPPIIA
;
A
#
# COMPACT_ATOMS: atom_id res chain seq x y z
N MET A 1 5.20 -14.49 -1.00
CA MET A 1 3.75 -14.58 -0.72
C MET A 1 3.45 -14.55 0.80
N ILE A 2 4.26 -13.85 1.61
CA ILE A 2 4.07 -13.76 3.09
C ILE A 2 3.66 -12.34 3.51
N LEU A 3 4.08 -11.30 2.78
CA LEU A 3 3.76 -9.89 3.06
C LEU A 3 2.26 -9.57 2.92
N THR A 4 1.57 -10.15 1.93
CA THR A 4 0.14 -9.91 1.68
C THR A 4 -0.81 -10.42 2.77
N LYS A 5 -0.37 -11.34 3.66
CA LYS A 5 -1.18 -11.82 4.78
C LYS A 5 -1.07 -10.96 6.04
N TYR A 6 0.09 -10.33 6.26
CA TYR A 6 0.32 -9.49 7.44
C TYR A 6 -0.42 -8.16 7.34
N PHE A 7 -0.44 -7.59 6.14
CA PHE A 7 -1.05 -6.30 5.88
C PHE A 7 -2.57 -6.32 6.08
N LYS A 8 -3.25 -7.38 5.61
CA LYS A 8 -4.68 -7.60 5.85
C LYS A 8 -5.04 -7.67 7.34
N LYS A 9 -4.15 -8.16 8.21
CA LYS A 9 -4.48 -8.39 9.63
C LYS A 9 -4.31 -7.14 10.49
N ARG A 10 -3.32 -6.29 10.18
CA ARG A 10 -3.03 -5.05 10.92
C ARG A 10 -3.93 -3.89 10.48
N PHE A 11 -4.27 -3.80 9.19
CA PHE A 11 -5.23 -2.82 8.69
C PHE A 11 -6.66 -3.08 9.21
N PHE A 12 -7.05 -4.35 9.37
CA PHE A 12 -8.35 -4.73 9.94
C PHE A 12 -8.51 -4.36 11.43
N GLN A 13 -7.41 -4.20 12.17
CA GLN A 13 -7.44 -3.77 13.57
C GLN A 13 -7.62 -2.26 13.75
N LEU A 14 -7.17 -1.44 12.78
CA LEU A 14 -7.33 0.04 12.81
C LEU A 14 -8.73 0.49 12.39
N PHE A 15 -9.45 -0.29 11.57
CA PHE A 15 -10.84 -0.04 11.16
C PHE A 15 -11.90 -0.65 12.12
N ARG A 16 -11.61 -0.73 13.43
CA ARG A 16 -12.58 -1.10 14.49
C ARG A 16 -13.67 -0.03 14.75
N GLY A 17 -14.09 0.68 13.71
CA GLY A 17 -15.18 1.66 13.75
C GLY A 17 -16.30 1.38 12.74
N ILE A 18 -16.16 0.38 11.86
CA ILE A 18 -17.26 -0.05 10.99
C ILE A 18 -17.98 -1.19 11.70
N ASN A 19 -19.17 -0.88 12.18
CA ASN A 19 -20.01 -1.76 12.97
C ASN A 19 -20.52 -2.91 12.09
N TYR A 20 -19.81 -4.04 12.08
CA TYR A 20 -20.31 -5.30 11.56
C TYR A 20 -20.78 -6.15 12.74
N GLU A 21 -21.99 -5.86 13.21
CA GLU A 21 -22.65 -6.60 14.30
C GLU A 21 -23.01 -8.01 13.82
N ASN A 22 -22.05 -8.93 13.93
CA ASN A 22 -22.24 -10.29 14.43
C ASN A 22 -20.90 -11.03 14.38
N CYS A 23 -20.16 -10.96 15.48
CA CYS A 23 -18.94 -11.72 15.67
C CYS A 23 -18.90 -12.27 17.10
N SER A 24 -19.81 -13.20 17.41
CA SER A 24 -19.86 -13.90 18.69
C SER A 24 -18.88 -15.07 18.80
N GLU A 25 -17.84 -15.13 17.96
CA GLU A 25 -16.94 -16.29 17.87
C GLU A 25 -15.44 -15.94 17.99
N TRP A 26 -15.10 -14.87 18.72
CA TRP A 26 -13.69 -14.56 19.04
C TRP A 26 -13.42 -14.39 20.54
N SER A 27 -14.32 -14.87 21.41
CA SER A 27 -14.22 -14.68 22.86
C SER A 27 -13.24 -15.62 23.56
N ILE A 28 -12.47 -16.46 22.85
CA ILE A 28 -11.58 -17.43 23.51
C ILE A 28 -10.28 -17.57 22.73
N LEU A 29 -9.36 -16.62 22.88
CA LEU A 29 -7.93 -16.93 22.81
C LEU A 29 -7.17 -16.14 23.89
N PRO A 30 -6.37 -16.81 24.74
CA PRO A 30 -5.64 -16.18 25.83
C PRO A 30 -4.51 -15.28 25.31
N GLU A 31 -4.41 -14.08 25.87
CA GLU A 31 -3.50 -12.97 25.49
C GLU A 31 -1.99 -13.28 25.66
N THR A 32 -1.60 -14.47 26.10
CA THR A 32 -0.23 -14.78 26.54
C THR A 32 0.61 -15.61 25.55
N GLN A 33 0.19 -15.74 24.29
CA GLN A 33 0.97 -16.41 23.24
C GLN A 33 1.28 -15.53 22.02
N PHE A 34 1.22 -14.21 22.12
CA PHE A 34 1.86 -13.31 21.14
C PHE A 34 3.37 -13.23 21.37
N GLY A 35 4.02 -14.40 21.37
CA GLY A 35 5.44 -14.51 21.05
C GLY A 35 5.63 -14.04 19.62
N GLY A 36 6.53 -13.08 19.44
CA GLY A 36 6.66 -12.30 18.23
C GLY A 36 6.86 -13.15 16.97
N CYS A 37 5.85 -13.15 16.12
CA CYS A 37 6.06 -13.30 14.69
C CYS A 37 6.16 -11.90 14.08
N HIS A 38 7.12 -11.09 14.55
CA HIS A 38 7.67 -10.04 13.70
C HIS A 38 8.31 -10.80 12.53
N GLY A 39 7.66 -10.82 11.37
CA GLY A 39 8.44 -10.98 10.15
C GLY A 39 9.50 -9.89 10.24
N LYS A 40 10.77 -10.28 10.40
CA LYS A 40 11.89 -9.34 10.51
C LYS A 40 11.89 -8.49 9.24
N MET A 41 11.16 -7.37 9.26
CA MET A 41 11.53 -6.22 8.47
C MET A 41 12.96 -5.91 8.90
N ASP A 42 13.83 -5.67 7.92
CA ASP A 42 15.22 -5.30 8.21
C ASP A 42 15.19 -4.16 9.23
N GLU A 43 15.80 -4.37 10.39
CA GLU A 43 15.81 -3.39 11.49
C GLU A 43 16.35 -2.03 10.99
N LYS A 44 17.25 -2.08 10.00
CA LYS A 44 17.77 -0.89 9.31
C LYS A 44 16.71 -0.16 8.49
N PHE A 45 15.81 -0.89 7.84
CA PHE A 45 14.70 -0.29 7.08
C PHE A 45 13.77 0.47 8.02
N THR A 46 13.35 -0.15 9.12
CA THR A 46 12.47 0.50 10.10
C THR A 46 13.11 1.76 10.68
N GLN A 47 14.38 1.69 11.07
CA GLN A 47 15.10 2.87 11.58
C GLN A 47 15.23 3.99 10.55
N ALA A 48 15.44 3.66 9.28
CA ALA A 48 15.51 4.63 8.20
C ALA A 48 14.15 5.31 7.96
N VAL A 49 13.05 4.54 7.95
CA VAL A 49 11.68 5.10 7.86
C VAL A 49 11.37 5.99 9.06
N ASP A 50 11.73 5.57 10.28
CA ASP A 50 11.54 6.39 11.47
C ASP A 50 12.31 7.72 11.40
N ARG A 51 13.50 7.73 10.78
CA ARG A 51 14.25 8.98 10.53
C ARG A 51 13.51 9.87 9.54
N ILE A 52 13.03 9.30 8.44
CA ILE A 52 12.25 10.05 7.45
C ILE A 52 11.02 10.67 8.11
N VAL A 53 10.22 9.88 8.84
CA VAL A 53 8.95 10.34 9.42
C VAL A 53 9.15 11.42 10.49
N ARG A 54 10.30 11.42 11.19
CA ARG A 54 10.68 12.50 12.10
C ARG A 54 10.97 13.82 11.39
N GLU A 55 11.47 13.77 10.15
CA GLU A 55 11.78 14.94 9.33
C GLU A 55 10.57 15.39 8.48
N ASP A 56 9.78 14.44 8.01
CA ASP A 56 8.62 14.63 7.13
C ASP A 56 7.47 13.69 7.53
N ALA A 57 6.53 14.23 8.32
CA ALA A 57 5.38 13.50 8.84
C ALA A 57 4.16 13.49 7.89
N ARG A 58 4.31 13.91 6.63
CA ARG A 58 3.19 13.96 5.66
C ARG A 58 2.64 12.57 5.31
N TYR A 59 3.47 11.54 5.41
CA TYR A 59 3.14 10.18 5.00
C TYR A 59 3.25 9.21 6.17
N HIS A 60 2.30 8.28 6.26
CA HIS A 60 2.31 7.24 7.29
C HIS A 60 3.50 6.27 7.08
N PRO A 61 4.13 5.70 8.14
CA PRO A 61 5.23 4.74 7.99
C PRO A 61 4.93 3.57 7.03
N ASP A 62 3.71 3.05 7.08
CA ASP A 62 3.25 1.96 6.20
C ASP A 62 3.28 2.34 4.71
N ALA A 63 3.20 3.64 4.36
CA ALA A 63 3.32 4.13 2.99
C ALA A 63 4.70 3.79 2.40
N TYR A 64 5.76 3.90 3.19
CA TYR A 64 7.13 3.62 2.76
C TYR A 64 7.36 2.13 2.52
N GLU A 65 6.77 1.27 3.36
CA GLU A 65 6.76 -0.18 3.15
C GLU A 65 6.00 -0.53 1.86
N PHE A 66 4.82 0.06 1.68
CA PHE A 66 4.00 -0.18 0.50
C PHE A 66 4.68 0.27 -0.79
N ILE A 67 5.31 1.45 -0.82
CA ILE A 67 6.04 1.94 -2.00
C ILE A 67 7.27 1.07 -2.30
N ASN A 68 7.98 0.57 -1.29
CA ASN A 68 9.06 -0.39 -1.50
C ASN A 68 8.57 -1.68 -2.20
N GLU A 69 7.39 -2.18 -1.79
CA GLU A 69 6.75 -3.30 -2.48
C GLU A 69 6.29 -2.93 -3.89
N ALA A 70 5.75 -1.72 -4.10
CA ALA A 70 5.32 -1.21 -5.39
C ALA A 70 6.46 -1.14 -6.41
N VAL A 71 7.66 -0.72 -6.00
CA VAL A 71 8.87 -0.75 -6.84
C VAL A 71 9.14 -2.19 -7.30
N SER A 72 9.21 -3.12 -6.35
CA SER A 72 9.47 -4.55 -6.64
C SER A 72 8.39 -5.17 -7.54
N PHE A 73 7.13 -4.82 -7.31
CA PHE A 73 6.00 -5.23 -8.13
C PHE A 73 6.13 -4.71 -9.56
N THR A 74 6.43 -3.42 -9.72
CA THR A 74 6.55 -2.76 -11.02
C THR A 74 7.70 -3.33 -11.84
N VAL A 75 8.88 -3.55 -11.24
CA VAL A 75 10.01 -4.22 -11.93
C VAL A 75 9.58 -5.57 -12.47
N LYS A 76 8.92 -6.39 -11.63
CA LYS A 76 8.47 -7.73 -12.02
C LYS A 76 7.40 -7.68 -13.11
N LYS A 77 6.49 -6.71 -13.05
CA LYS A 77 5.45 -6.51 -14.06
C LYS A 77 6.06 -6.14 -15.42
N LEU A 78 6.96 -5.17 -15.46
CA LEU A 78 7.64 -4.73 -16.68
C LEU A 78 8.52 -5.82 -17.30
N ALA A 79 9.16 -6.67 -16.46
CA ALA A 79 9.93 -7.81 -16.94
C ALA A 79 9.06 -8.86 -17.66
N ARG A 80 7.78 -8.99 -17.31
CA ARG A 80 6.83 -9.92 -17.96
C ARG A 80 6.30 -9.38 -19.28
N THR A 81 6.26 -8.07 -19.48
CA THR A 81 5.75 -7.42 -20.70
C THR A 81 6.81 -7.32 -21.81
N GLY A 82 7.95 -8.00 -21.69
CA GLY A 82 8.95 -8.11 -22.76
C GLY A 82 9.87 -6.90 -22.92
N LYS A 83 9.85 -5.92 -22.01
CA LYS A 83 10.86 -4.85 -22.01
C LYS A 83 12.25 -5.46 -21.68
N PRO A 84 13.32 -5.09 -22.40
CA PRO A 84 14.63 -5.68 -22.21
C PRO A 84 15.15 -5.46 -20.77
N ARG A 85 15.76 -6.50 -20.19
CA ARG A 85 16.34 -6.55 -18.83
C ARG A 85 17.41 -5.47 -18.53
N GLY A 86 17.80 -4.67 -19.52
CA GLY A 86 18.69 -3.51 -19.38
C GLY A 86 18.00 -2.23 -18.89
N ALA A 87 16.66 -2.16 -18.98
CA ALA A 87 15.88 -1.09 -18.39
C ALA A 87 15.59 -1.39 -16.91
N ARG A 88 16.61 -1.28 -16.05
CA ARG A 88 16.42 -1.33 -14.58
C ARG A 88 15.80 -0.06 -14.02
N HIS A 89 15.69 0.98 -14.84
CA HIS A 89 15.08 2.24 -14.47
C HIS A 89 13.58 2.15 -14.75
N ILE A 90 12.80 2.21 -13.68
CA ILE A 90 11.36 2.43 -13.75
C ILE A 90 11.17 3.94 -13.78
N SER A 91 10.47 4.44 -14.79
CA SER A 91 10.09 5.87 -14.81
C SER A 91 9.09 6.20 -13.70
N GLY A 92 9.03 7.46 -13.27
CA GLY A 92 8.07 7.89 -12.24
C GLY A 92 6.63 7.49 -12.59
N GLY A 93 6.19 7.74 -13.82
CA GLY A 93 4.85 7.36 -14.29
C GLY A 93 4.57 5.85 -14.29
N GLU A 94 5.57 5.02 -14.60
CA GLU A 94 5.44 3.56 -14.49
C GLU A 94 5.30 3.13 -13.03
N LEU A 95 6.03 3.76 -12.12
CA LEU A 95 5.93 3.48 -10.69
C LEU A 95 4.59 3.92 -10.11
N VAL A 96 4.07 5.10 -10.48
CA VAL A 96 2.73 5.55 -10.06
C VAL A 96 1.66 4.57 -10.56
N SER A 97 1.72 4.17 -11.84
CA SER A 97 0.80 3.18 -12.40
C SER A 97 0.89 1.83 -11.67
N GLY A 98 2.11 1.34 -11.43
CA GLY A 98 2.34 0.10 -10.71
C GLY A 98 1.92 0.16 -9.24
N THR A 99 2.00 1.34 -8.61
CA THR A 99 1.49 1.60 -7.26
C THR A 99 -0.03 1.47 -7.21
N MET A 100 -0.74 2.07 -8.17
CA MET A 100 -2.20 1.93 -8.28
C MET A 100 -2.61 0.48 -8.52
N ASP A 101 -1.90 -0.22 -9.41
CA ASP A 101 -2.17 -1.63 -9.72
C ASP A 101 -1.95 -2.53 -8.49
N LEU A 102 -0.85 -2.32 -7.76
CA LEU A 102 -0.57 -3.06 -6.53
C LEU A 102 -1.63 -2.77 -5.46
N ALA A 103 -2.06 -1.52 -5.32
CA ALA A 103 -3.07 -1.13 -4.34
C ALA A 103 -4.39 -1.86 -4.62
N VAL A 104 -4.80 -1.92 -5.88
CA VAL A 104 -5.98 -2.69 -6.32
C VAL A 104 -5.79 -4.19 -6.06
N GLU A 105 -4.62 -4.75 -6.37
CA GLU A 105 -4.34 -6.17 -6.15
C GLU A 105 -4.37 -6.55 -4.66
N GLN A 106 -3.88 -5.69 -3.77
CA GLN A 106 -3.81 -5.96 -2.33
C GLN A 106 -5.11 -5.65 -1.57
N PHE A 107 -5.73 -4.51 -1.88
CA PHE A 107 -6.82 -3.93 -1.08
C PHE A 107 -8.15 -3.89 -1.83
N GLY A 108 -8.13 -4.08 -3.15
CA GLY A 108 -9.33 -4.03 -3.98
C GLY A 108 -10.11 -2.73 -3.76
N PRO A 109 -11.41 -2.79 -3.41
CA PRO A 109 -12.26 -1.60 -3.27
C PRO A 109 -11.81 -0.63 -2.17
N LEU A 110 -11.04 -1.12 -1.20
CA LEU A 110 -10.50 -0.31 -0.10
C LEU A 110 -9.20 0.42 -0.48
N ALA A 111 -8.63 0.16 -1.66
CA ALA A 111 -7.39 0.79 -2.11
C ALA A 111 -7.41 2.33 -2.01
N PRO A 112 -8.47 3.06 -2.42
CA PRO A 112 -8.49 4.51 -2.29
C PRO A 112 -8.39 4.97 -0.84
N ASP A 113 -9.15 4.35 0.07
CA ASP A 113 -9.22 4.77 1.47
C ASP A 113 -7.92 4.43 2.23
N VAL A 114 -7.29 3.30 1.90
CA VAL A 114 -5.97 2.92 2.43
C VAL A 114 -4.91 3.95 2.03
N LEU A 115 -4.81 4.27 0.73
CA LEU A 115 -3.81 5.21 0.23
C LEU A 115 -4.05 6.63 0.77
N GLU A 116 -5.30 7.06 0.81
CA GLU A 116 -5.68 8.39 1.33
C GLU A 116 -5.34 8.52 2.83
N ASN A 117 -5.58 7.46 3.62
CA ASN A 117 -5.20 7.42 5.04
C ASN A 117 -3.68 7.45 5.27
N TRP A 118 -2.89 6.99 4.30
CA TRP A 118 -1.43 7.11 4.33
C TRP A 118 -0.87 8.43 3.80
N GLY A 119 -1.74 9.32 3.33
CA GLY A 119 -1.37 10.60 2.74
C GLY A 119 -1.02 10.54 1.26
N ILE A 120 -1.24 9.41 0.57
CA ILE A 120 -1.00 9.28 -0.87
C ILE A 120 -2.28 9.67 -1.62
N ARG A 121 -2.29 10.83 -2.29
CA ARG A 121 -3.48 11.34 -2.99
C ARG A 121 -3.30 11.54 -4.49
N CYS A 122 -2.07 11.81 -4.92
CA CYS A 122 -1.70 11.99 -6.32
C CYS A 122 -0.35 11.33 -6.65
N GLY A 123 0.05 11.32 -7.93
CA GLY A 123 1.36 10.82 -8.33
C GLY A 123 2.52 11.54 -7.64
N ASN A 124 2.42 12.85 -7.43
CA ASN A 124 3.48 13.63 -6.75
C ASN A 124 3.73 13.14 -5.31
N ASP A 125 2.72 12.60 -4.62
CA ASP A 125 2.90 12.02 -3.28
C ASP A 125 3.75 10.76 -3.33
N VAL A 126 3.53 9.91 -4.33
CA VAL A 126 4.39 8.74 -4.58
C VAL A 126 5.82 9.20 -4.85
N GLY A 127 5.99 10.23 -5.66
CA GLY A 127 7.30 10.84 -5.92
C GLY A 127 7.97 11.35 -4.64
N ASN A 128 7.24 12.09 -3.81
CA ASN A 128 7.77 12.60 -2.54
C ASN A 128 8.26 11.46 -1.63
N ILE A 129 7.47 10.38 -1.50
CA ILE A 129 7.87 9.20 -0.72
C ILE A 129 9.16 8.57 -1.29
N VAL A 130 9.23 8.38 -2.61
CA VAL A 130 10.42 7.82 -3.28
C VAL A 130 11.65 8.69 -3.02
N TYR A 131 11.54 10.01 -3.16
CA TYR A 131 12.65 10.93 -2.92
C TYR A 131 13.06 11.01 -1.45
N ASN A 132 12.12 10.88 -0.52
CA ASN A 132 12.43 10.74 0.90
C ASN A 132 13.25 9.47 1.15
N MET A 133 12.91 8.36 0.49
CA MET A 133 13.67 7.10 0.57
C MET A 133 15.05 7.18 -0.10
N ILE A 134 15.18 7.93 -1.19
CA ILE A 134 16.48 8.21 -1.83
C ILE A 134 17.38 9.01 -0.88
N GLY A 135 16.83 10.00 -0.19
CA GLY A 135 17.58 10.83 0.77
C GLY A 135 18.18 10.06 1.94
N VAL A 136 17.69 8.84 2.21
CA VAL A 136 18.23 7.95 3.24
C VAL A 136 18.86 6.66 2.67
N GLU A 137 19.15 6.64 1.36
CA GLU A 137 19.82 5.53 0.66
C GLU A 137 19.04 4.20 0.66
N LEU A 138 17.72 4.23 0.92
CA LEU A 138 16.86 3.05 0.79
C LEU A 138 16.54 2.74 -0.68
N LEU A 139 16.51 3.78 -1.52
CA LEU A 139 16.35 3.68 -2.97
C LEU A 139 17.46 4.49 -3.67
N SER A 140 17.61 4.26 -4.97
CA SER A 140 18.55 5.02 -5.80
C SER A 140 17.84 5.49 -7.06
N ALA A 141 18.14 6.72 -7.47
CA ALA A 141 17.65 7.33 -8.69
C ALA A 141 18.82 7.59 -9.66
N SER A 142 18.51 7.66 -10.95
CA SER A 142 19.44 8.12 -11.97
C SER A 142 19.62 9.64 -11.93
N PRO A 143 20.73 10.18 -12.46
CA PRO A 143 20.96 11.63 -12.54
C PRO A 143 19.88 12.38 -13.33
N GLU A 144 19.21 11.69 -14.26
CA GLU A 144 18.16 12.26 -15.11
C GLU A 144 16.77 12.22 -14.45
N ASP A 145 16.60 11.46 -13.36
CA ASP A 145 15.30 11.30 -12.69
C ASP A 145 14.98 12.56 -11.86
N SER A 146 13.73 13.01 -11.99
CA SER A 146 13.21 14.22 -11.37
C SER A 146 11.89 13.98 -10.63
N ARG A 147 11.58 14.82 -9.64
CA ARG A 147 10.26 14.77 -8.97
C ARG A 147 9.09 14.99 -9.94
N SER A 148 9.32 15.71 -11.03
CA SER A 148 8.32 15.94 -12.09
C SER A 148 7.95 14.68 -12.87
N ASP A 149 8.77 13.62 -12.85
CA ASP A 149 8.42 12.35 -13.51
C ASP A 149 7.23 11.65 -12.85
N PHE A 150 6.84 12.13 -11.66
CA PHE A 150 5.68 11.69 -10.91
C PHE A 150 4.45 12.58 -11.09
N ASP A 151 4.52 13.65 -11.90
CA ASP A 151 3.40 14.54 -12.22
C ASP A 151 2.42 13.89 -13.21
N CYS A 152 1.83 12.80 -12.75
CA CYS A 152 0.84 12.00 -13.44
C CYS A 152 -0.22 11.58 -12.41
N HIS A 153 -1.44 11.28 -12.87
CA HIS A 153 -2.56 10.94 -11.98
C HIS A 153 -2.77 11.96 -10.84
N PRO A 154 -3.06 13.25 -11.16
CA PRO A 154 -3.32 14.27 -10.14
C PRO A 154 -4.55 13.93 -9.28
N GLU A 155 -5.47 13.13 -9.81
CA GLU A 155 -6.70 12.68 -9.17
C GLU A 155 -6.66 11.18 -8.84
N LEU A 156 -5.48 10.65 -8.46
CA LEU A 156 -5.22 9.21 -8.27
C LEU A 156 -6.31 8.50 -7.44
N ILE A 157 -6.72 9.09 -6.32
CA ILE A 157 -7.77 8.52 -5.45
C ILE A 157 -9.12 8.44 -6.17
N ARG A 158 -9.48 9.49 -6.92
CA ARG A 158 -10.73 9.52 -7.70
C ARG A 158 -10.71 8.46 -8.80
N GLU A 159 -9.58 8.31 -9.49
CA GLU A 159 -9.41 7.29 -10.52
C GLU A 159 -9.56 5.87 -9.96
N LEU A 160 -8.99 5.59 -8.77
CA LEU A 160 -9.16 4.30 -8.11
C LEU A 160 -10.62 4.05 -7.70
N ARG A 161 -11.32 5.06 -7.17
CA ARG A 161 -12.75 4.94 -6.84
C ARG A 161 -13.59 4.62 -8.07
N ILE A 162 -13.28 5.22 -9.23
CA ILE A 162 -13.98 4.91 -10.49
C ILE A 162 -13.67 3.49 -10.97
N ARG A 163 -12.40 3.03 -10.89
CA ARG A 163 -12.01 1.68 -11.33
C ARG A 163 -12.67 0.57 -10.51
N MET A 164 -12.83 0.79 -9.21
CA MET A 164 -13.30 -0.25 -8.28
C MET A 164 -14.83 -0.32 -8.14
N GLY A 165 -15.58 0.66 -8.67
CA GLY A 165 -17.00 0.81 -8.38
C GLY A 165 -17.24 1.30 -6.95
N SER A 166 -18.48 1.64 -6.64
CA SER A 166 -18.87 2.09 -5.31
C SER A 166 -19.05 0.89 -4.37
N PRO A 167 -18.78 1.00 -3.06
CA PRO A 167 -19.17 -0.02 -2.08
C PRO A 167 -20.66 -0.37 -2.11
N SER A 168 -21.51 0.49 -2.68
CA SER A 168 -22.93 0.21 -2.93
C SER A 168 -23.18 -0.83 -4.03
N ASP A 169 -22.19 -1.13 -4.86
CA ASP A 169 -22.28 -2.14 -5.93
C ASP A 169 -22.12 -3.57 -5.39
N PHE A 170 -21.73 -3.72 -4.12
CA PHE A 170 -21.78 -5.01 -3.44
C PHE A 170 -23.24 -5.40 -3.19
N PRO A 171 -23.70 -6.58 -3.64
CA PRO A 171 -25.03 -7.04 -3.31
C PRO A 171 -25.18 -7.07 -1.79
N LYS A 172 -26.20 -6.36 -1.28
CA LYS A 172 -26.54 -6.40 0.14
C LYS A 172 -26.71 -7.87 0.52
N PRO A 173 -26.19 -8.32 1.67
CA PRO A 173 -26.48 -9.65 2.18
C PRO A 173 -28.01 -9.82 2.16
N SER A 174 -28.49 -10.81 1.41
CA SER A 174 -29.89 -11.23 1.53
C SER A 174 -30.14 -11.66 2.97
N ASP A 175 -31.37 -11.51 3.44
CA ASP A 175 -31.76 -11.94 4.79
C ASP A 175 -31.16 -13.31 5.12
N PRO A 176 -30.58 -13.49 6.33
CA PRO A 176 -29.94 -14.74 6.69
C PRO A 176 -30.92 -15.90 6.52
N PRO A 177 -30.47 -17.06 6.01
CA PRO A 177 -31.34 -18.21 5.88
C PRO A 177 -31.93 -18.55 7.25
N ILE A 178 -33.25 -18.57 7.34
CA ILE A 178 -33.95 -19.06 8.53
C ILE A 178 -33.64 -20.56 8.59
N ILE A 179 -32.73 -20.95 9.49
CA ILE A 179 -32.54 -22.36 9.84
C ILE A 179 -33.75 -22.71 10.71
N ALA A 180 -34.68 -23.48 10.14
CA ALA A 180 -35.83 -24.06 10.84
C ALA A 180 -35.46 -25.40 11.47
#